data_AF-A0A963HYD5-F1
#
_entry.id   AF-A0A963HYD5-F1
#
_cell.length_a   1.000
_cell.length_b   1.000
_cell.length_c   1.000
_cell.angle_alpha   90.00
_cell.angle_beta   90.00
_cell.angle_gamma   90.00
#
_symmetry.space_group_name_H-M   'P 1'
#
loop_
_entity.id
_entity.type
_entity.pdbx_description
1 polymer ?
#
loop_
_entity_poly.entity_id
_entity_poly.type
_entity_poly.pdbx_seq_one_letter_code
_entity_poly.pdbx_strand_id
1 'polypeptide(L)'
;MMQQYLRLKAQYPDLLLFYRMGDFYELFFEDAERAAKLLDITLTTRGNSGGQPIRMAGVPFHAVEQYLARLVKMGESVVIAEQVGEPGATKGPMERAVSRIVTPGTVTDAALLDDRTDSLLLALTLVRGQLGMAWLNLANGDLRLAQTVPEALVGHFERLRPAEVLVPDGLRLPLLDQLGVTVRRLADWQFDAETARKLLTGHFGTRDLVGFGVESAEVALAAAGALYDYAQATQRQSLAHVIGLRLEREDEFLRLDAATRRNLELTETLRGEPAPTLLSLLDCCRTSMGSRWLRHALHHPLRDREAAAGRHGAVATLMGNLGDGPVDALRVALRGIADVERITARVALRSARPRDLSALRDSLAALGSLRAPLATAEDALLGALHGDLEAPAGLVDLLVSA
;
A
#
# COMPACT_ATOMS: atom_id res chain seq x y z
N MET A 1 -28.86 19.65 6.02
CA MET A 1 -28.08 18.41 6.21
C MET A 1 -28.20 17.51 4.98
N MET A 2 -29.37 16.98 4.64
CA MET A 2 -29.48 16.00 3.54
C MET A 2 -29.05 16.55 2.15
N GLN A 3 -29.29 17.83 1.88
CA GLN A 3 -28.77 18.49 0.67
C GLN A 3 -27.23 18.47 0.58
N GLN A 4 -26.54 18.59 1.71
CA GLN A 4 -25.08 18.52 1.77
C GLN A 4 -24.60 17.08 1.58
N TYR A 5 -25.26 16.12 2.23
CA TYR A 5 -24.99 14.69 2.01
C TYR A 5 -25.14 14.31 0.54
N LEU A 6 -26.27 14.63 -0.10
CA LEU A 6 -26.53 14.30 -1.50
C LEU A 6 -25.52 14.97 -2.44
N ARG A 7 -25.07 16.20 -2.14
CA ARG A 7 -24.04 16.88 -2.92
C ARG A 7 -22.70 16.17 -2.85
N LEU A 8 -22.30 15.68 -1.68
CA LEU A 8 -21.08 14.88 -1.52
C LEU A 8 -21.23 13.51 -2.18
N LYS A 9 -22.35 12.82 -1.96
CA LYS A 9 -22.63 11.50 -2.56
C LYS A 9 -22.67 11.55 -4.08
N ALA A 10 -23.16 12.63 -4.69
CA ALA A 10 -23.16 12.80 -6.15
C ALA A 10 -21.75 12.82 -6.77
N GLN A 11 -20.71 13.16 -5.99
CA GLN A 11 -19.31 13.09 -6.44
C GLN A 11 -18.75 11.65 -6.38
N TYR A 12 -19.37 10.78 -5.58
CA TYR A 12 -18.93 9.39 -5.35
C TYR A 12 -20.13 8.44 -5.38
N PRO A 13 -20.84 8.33 -6.52
CA PRO A 13 -22.09 7.57 -6.59
C PRO A 13 -21.91 6.10 -6.22
N ASP A 14 -20.79 5.50 -6.62
CA ASP A 14 -20.55 4.06 -6.47
C ASP A 14 -19.93 3.65 -5.12
N LEU A 15 -19.43 4.62 -4.35
CA LEU A 15 -18.69 4.38 -3.11
C LEU A 15 -19.54 4.62 -1.87
N LEU A 16 -19.33 3.83 -0.81
CA LEU A 16 -19.99 4.07 0.47
C LEU A 16 -19.53 5.42 1.05
N LEU A 17 -20.47 6.26 1.50
CA LEU A 17 -20.16 7.54 2.13
C LEU A 17 -20.37 7.47 3.66
N PHE A 18 -19.27 7.42 4.41
CA PHE A 18 -19.28 7.57 5.86
C PHE A 18 -19.34 9.05 6.23
N TYR A 19 -20.53 9.51 6.63
CA TYR A 19 -20.81 10.91 6.90
C TYR A 19 -20.80 11.21 8.39
N ARG A 20 -19.84 12.03 8.85
CA ARG A 20 -19.65 12.35 10.28
C ARG A 20 -20.86 13.09 10.88
N MET A 21 -21.47 12.49 11.89
CA MET A 21 -22.64 12.98 12.62
C MET A 21 -22.43 12.82 14.13
N GLY A 22 -21.90 13.85 14.80
CA GLY A 22 -21.55 13.75 16.21
C GLY A 22 -20.54 12.62 16.41
N ASP A 23 -20.84 11.68 17.30
CA ASP A 23 -19.98 10.51 17.57
C ASP A 23 -20.18 9.32 16.63
N PHE A 24 -20.91 9.47 15.54
CA PHE A 24 -21.15 8.39 14.57
C PHE A 24 -20.69 8.77 13.16
N TYR A 25 -20.36 7.74 12.37
CA TYR A 25 -20.44 7.84 10.92
C TYR A 25 -21.75 7.21 10.49
N GLU A 26 -22.59 8.01 9.83
CA GLU A 26 -23.88 7.58 9.32
C GLU A 26 -23.81 7.42 7.80
N LEU A 27 -24.54 6.45 7.28
CA LEU A 27 -24.80 6.23 5.87
C LEU A 27 -26.31 6.33 5.64
N PHE A 28 -26.72 6.78 4.45
CA PHE A 28 -28.14 6.95 4.12
C PHE A 28 -28.53 6.27 2.79
N PHE A 29 -29.82 5.98 2.64
CA PHE A 29 -30.41 5.37 1.44
C PHE A 29 -29.76 4.02 1.10
N GLU A 30 -29.36 3.80 -0.15
CA GLU A 30 -28.76 2.55 -0.62
C GLU A 30 -27.46 2.21 0.12
N ASP A 31 -26.66 3.21 0.49
CA ASP A 31 -25.43 3.00 1.26
C ASP A 31 -25.75 2.43 2.65
N ALA A 32 -26.86 2.84 3.27
CA ALA A 32 -27.29 2.30 4.56
C ALA A 32 -27.69 0.83 4.45
N GLU A 33 -28.43 0.46 3.40
CA GLU A 33 -28.87 -0.92 3.17
C GLU A 33 -27.68 -1.84 2.84
N ARG A 34 -26.75 -1.37 2.00
CA ARG A 34 -25.50 -2.08 1.70
C ARG A 34 -24.64 -2.25 2.95
N ALA A 35 -24.39 -1.17 3.69
CA ALA A 35 -23.57 -1.22 4.90
C ALA A 35 -24.19 -2.12 5.98
N ALA A 36 -25.51 -2.07 6.18
CA ALA A 36 -26.21 -2.95 7.11
C ALA A 36 -25.94 -4.44 6.82
N LYS A 37 -26.00 -4.83 5.54
CA LYS A 37 -25.73 -6.21 5.10
C LYS A 37 -24.25 -6.59 5.21
N LEU A 38 -23.34 -5.72 4.76
CA LEU A 38 -21.90 -6.01 4.73
C LEU A 38 -21.29 -6.04 6.13
N LEU A 39 -21.72 -5.12 6.98
CA LEU A 39 -21.14 -4.93 8.31
C LEU A 39 -21.92 -5.65 9.41
N ASP A 40 -23.09 -6.20 9.10
CA ASP A 40 -24.02 -6.79 10.08
C ASP A 40 -24.38 -5.77 11.18
N ILE A 41 -24.85 -4.60 10.74
CA ILE A 41 -25.27 -3.50 11.62
C ILE A 41 -26.75 -3.18 11.41
N THR A 42 -27.39 -2.65 12.45
CA THR A 42 -28.83 -2.37 12.44
C THR A 42 -29.20 -1.31 11.39
N LEU A 43 -30.09 -1.68 10.47
CA LEU A 43 -30.75 -0.75 9.55
C LEU A 43 -31.93 -0.08 10.26
N THR A 44 -31.94 1.25 10.28
CA THR A 44 -32.99 2.07 10.91
C THR A 44 -33.48 3.16 9.96
N THR A 45 -34.31 4.08 10.43
CA THR A 45 -34.82 5.20 9.63
C THR A 45 -34.69 6.53 10.39
N ARG A 46 -34.36 7.62 9.67
CA ARG A 46 -34.21 8.96 10.23
C ARG A 46 -34.98 10.00 9.43
N GLY A 47 -36.13 10.42 9.95
CA GLY A 47 -36.95 11.45 9.31
C GLY A 47 -37.41 11.05 7.90
N ASN A 48 -37.87 12.04 7.12
CA ASN A 48 -38.41 11.83 5.78
C ASN A 48 -37.75 12.75 4.75
N SER A 49 -37.58 12.25 3.52
CA SER A 49 -37.18 13.02 2.34
C SER A 49 -38.20 12.78 1.23
N GLY A 50 -38.84 13.83 0.71
CA GLY A 50 -39.88 13.68 -0.31
C GLY A 50 -41.08 12.81 0.13
N GLY A 51 -41.39 12.77 1.42
CA GLY A 51 -42.46 11.94 1.99
C GLY A 51 -42.08 10.49 2.31
N GLN A 52 -40.88 10.03 1.94
CA GLN A 52 -40.40 8.68 2.25
C GLN A 52 -39.41 8.67 3.42
N PRO A 53 -39.46 7.67 4.32
CA PRO A 53 -38.50 7.53 5.40
C PRO A 53 -37.07 7.32 4.88
N ILE A 54 -36.11 8.04 5.45
CA ILE A 54 -34.70 7.92 5.03
C ILE A 54 -34.09 6.72 5.76
N ARG A 55 -33.70 5.69 5.01
CA ARG A 55 -32.92 4.55 5.52
C ARG A 55 -31.58 5.03 6.05
N MET A 56 -31.18 4.53 7.21
CA MET A 56 -29.96 4.95 7.90
C MET A 56 -29.31 3.77 8.62
N ALA A 57 -28.00 3.65 8.48
CA ALA A 57 -27.15 2.78 9.27
C ALA A 57 -25.94 3.58 9.76
N GLY A 58 -25.30 3.17 10.84
CA GLY A 58 -24.15 3.91 11.34
C GLY A 58 -23.27 3.12 12.28
N VAL A 59 -22.03 3.59 12.41
CA VAL A 59 -21.01 2.99 13.27
C VAL A 59 -20.42 4.08 14.18
N PRO A 60 -20.08 3.74 15.44
CA PRO A 60 -19.48 4.72 16.34
C PRO A 60 -18.07 5.10 15.86
N PHE A 61 -17.72 6.37 16.04
CA PHE A 61 -16.43 6.96 15.66
C PHE A 61 -15.24 6.09 16.04
N HIS A 62 -15.19 5.72 17.32
CA HIS A 62 -14.05 5.05 17.92
C HIS A 62 -13.85 3.62 17.41
N ALA A 63 -14.86 3.04 16.76
CA ALA A 63 -14.80 1.70 16.18
C ALA A 63 -14.70 1.73 14.64
N VAL A 64 -14.68 2.91 14.00
CA VAL A 64 -14.77 3.03 12.53
C VAL A 64 -13.70 2.21 11.82
N GLU A 65 -12.48 2.15 12.37
CA GLU A 65 -11.34 1.42 11.79
C GLU A 65 -11.63 -0.07 11.63
N GLN A 66 -12.32 -0.71 12.58
CA GLN A 66 -12.65 -2.12 12.52
C GLN A 66 -13.64 -2.41 11.37
N TYR A 67 -14.58 -1.50 11.14
CA TYR A 67 -15.55 -1.61 10.04
C TYR A 67 -14.89 -1.33 8.69
N LEU A 68 -14.00 -0.34 8.62
CA LEU A 68 -13.22 -0.07 7.42
C LEU A 68 -12.34 -1.26 7.04
N ALA A 69 -11.70 -1.93 8.01
CA ALA A 69 -10.89 -3.12 7.76
C ALA A 69 -11.72 -4.26 7.14
N ARG A 70 -12.97 -4.44 7.60
CA ARG A 70 -13.90 -5.43 7.03
C ARG A 70 -14.32 -5.06 5.60
N LEU A 71 -14.66 -3.80 5.35
CA LEU A 71 -15.07 -3.33 4.02
C LEU A 71 -13.92 -3.46 3.02
N VAL A 72 -12.72 -3.04 3.38
CA VAL A 72 -11.52 -3.18 2.55
C VAL A 72 -11.24 -4.64 2.19
N LYS A 73 -11.34 -5.56 3.16
CA LYS A 73 -11.19 -7.00 2.90
C LYS A 73 -12.25 -7.57 1.95
N MET A 74 -13.42 -6.95 1.89
CA MET A 74 -14.49 -7.28 0.94
C MET A 74 -14.33 -6.55 -0.42
N GLY A 75 -13.28 -5.76 -0.59
CA GLY A 75 -13.04 -4.98 -1.81
C GLY A 75 -13.85 -3.68 -1.91
N GLU A 76 -14.51 -3.26 -0.83
CA GLU A 76 -15.37 -2.08 -0.80
C GLU A 76 -14.57 -0.80 -0.48
N SER A 77 -14.81 0.24 -1.28
CA SER A 77 -14.19 1.55 -1.10
C SER A 77 -15.13 2.51 -0.38
N VAL A 78 -14.58 3.31 0.54
CA VAL A 78 -15.34 4.15 1.48
C VAL A 78 -14.80 5.57 1.49
N VAL A 79 -15.69 6.53 1.27
CA VAL A 79 -15.42 7.96 1.40
C VAL A 79 -15.67 8.39 2.84
N ILE A 80 -14.69 9.05 3.47
CA ILE A 80 -14.82 9.60 4.82
C ILE A 80 -15.09 11.09 4.72
N ALA A 81 -16.26 11.54 5.18
CA ALA A 81 -16.62 12.96 5.24
C ALA A 81 -16.63 13.45 6.69
N GLU A 82 -15.74 14.39 7.00
CA GLU A 82 -15.56 14.98 8.33
C GLU A 82 -16.22 16.35 8.45
N GLN A 83 -16.47 16.77 9.69
CA GLN A 83 -16.88 18.14 9.98
C GLN A 83 -15.68 19.09 9.86
N VAL A 84 -15.88 20.20 9.15
CA VAL A 84 -14.86 21.23 8.94
C VAL A 84 -15.37 22.56 9.51
N GLY A 85 -14.45 23.32 10.12
CA GLY A 85 -14.75 24.61 10.74
C GLY A 85 -14.98 24.54 12.25
N GLU A 86 -15.13 25.71 12.87
CA GLU A 86 -15.30 25.82 14.32
C GLU A 86 -16.75 25.50 14.75
N PRO A 87 -16.94 24.68 15.80
CA PRO A 87 -18.27 24.41 16.36
C PRO A 87 -18.97 25.70 16.79
N GLY A 88 -20.14 25.97 16.19
CA GLY A 88 -20.96 27.14 16.54
C GLY A 88 -20.67 28.42 15.74
N ALA A 89 -19.68 28.44 14.85
CA ALA A 89 -19.34 29.62 14.05
C ALA A 89 -20.40 29.99 12.98
N THR A 90 -21.19 29.02 12.52
CA THR A 90 -22.23 29.23 11.49
C THR A 90 -23.63 28.85 11.97
N LYS A 91 -24.63 29.69 11.67
CA LYS A 91 -26.05 29.33 11.80
C LYS A 91 -26.41 28.28 10.74
N GLY A 92 -26.43 27.00 11.13
CA GLY A 92 -26.78 25.89 10.23
C GLY A 92 -25.97 24.62 10.53
N PRO A 93 -26.19 23.54 9.76
CA PRO A 93 -25.35 22.35 9.86
C PRO A 93 -23.89 22.71 9.51
N MET A 94 -22.94 22.27 10.34
CA MET A 94 -21.51 22.45 10.07
C MET A 94 -21.14 21.96 8.68
N GLU A 95 -20.18 22.66 8.07
CA GLU A 95 -19.61 22.24 6.80
C GLU A 95 -18.97 20.86 6.94
N ARG A 96 -19.05 20.08 5.85
CA ARG A 96 -18.42 18.77 5.76
C ARG A 96 -17.69 18.66 4.46
N ALA A 97 -16.49 18.13 4.56
CA ALA A 97 -15.63 17.86 3.41
C ALA A 97 -15.13 16.42 3.50
N VAL A 98 -14.84 15.85 2.33
CA VAL A 98 -14.16 14.56 2.27
C VAL A 98 -12.75 14.72 2.84
N SER A 99 -12.43 13.99 3.90
CA SER A 99 -11.08 13.99 4.47
C SER A 99 -10.16 13.06 3.66
N ARG A 100 -10.65 11.85 3.36
CA ARG A 100 -9.93 10.83 2.60
C ARG A 100 -10.87 9.80 1.98
N ILE A 101 -10.35 9.03 1.04
CA ILE A 101 -11.04 7.87 0.46
C ILE A 101 -10.22 6.63 0.80
N VAL A 102 -10.85 5.67 1.48
CA VAL A 102 -10.24 4.39 1.85
C VAL A 102 -10.60 3.39 0.76
N THR A 103 -9.58 2.90 0.05
CA THR A 103 -9.71 1.91 -1.02
C THR A 103 -8.77 0.74 -0.72
N PRO A 104 -9.03 -0.48 -1.20
CA PRO A 104 -8.16 -1.63 -0.91
C PRO A 104 -6.70 -1.40 -1.28
N GLY A 105 -6.42 -0.74 -2.41
CA GLY A 105 -5.05 -0.48 -2.87
C GLY A 105 -4.35 0.71 -2.22
N THR A 106 -5.07 1.60 -1.52
CA THR A 106 -4.53 2.86 -0.99
C THR A 106 -4.54 2.95 0.54
N VAL A 107 -4.49 1.80 1.21
CA VAL A 107 -4.46 1.73 2.68
C VAL A 107 -3.05 1.91 3.23
N THR A 108 -2.90 2.77 4.24
CA THR A 108 -1.64 2.97 5.00
C THR A 108 -1.80 2.86 6.51
N ASP A 109 -3.03 2.87 7.01
CA ASP A 109 -3.34 2.75 8.43
C ASP A 109 -3.01 1.33 8.92
N ALA A 110 -2.24 1.24 9.99
CA ALA A 110 -1.83 -0.06 10.55
C ALA A 110 -3.03 -0.94 10.96
N ALA A 111 -4.14 -0.34 11.40
CA ALA A 111 -5.35 -1.07 11.78
C ALA A 111 -6.07 -1.74 10.59
N LEU A 112 -5.77 -1.31 9.37
CA LEU A 112 -6.42 -1.76 8.14
C LEU A 112 -5.54 -2.72 7.32
N LEU A 113 -4.24 -2.77 7.61
CA LEU A 113 -3.27 -3.62 6.93
C LEU A 113 -2.95 -4.86 7.77
N ASP A 114 -2.69 -5.98 7.10
CA ASP A 114 -1.98 -7.09 7.73
C ASP A 114 -0.49 -6.71 7.84
N ASP A 115 0.12 -7.06 8.97
CA ASP A 115 1.51 -6.74 9.25
C ASP A 115 2.48 -7.44 8.28
N ARG A 116 2.13 -8.62 7.77
CA ARG A 116 3.02 -9.49 6.98
C ARG A 116 2.70 -9.54 5.49
N THR A 117 1.76 -8.73 5.01
CA THR A 117 1.44 -8.62 3.58
C THR A 117 1.44 -7.17 3.12
N ASP A 118 1.78 -6.96 1.86
CA ASP A 118 1.63 -5.66 1.22
C ASP A 118 0.23 -5.52 0.61
N SER A 119 -0.26 -4.29 0.57
CA SER A 119 -1.44 -3.94 -0.21
C SER A 119 -1.00 -3.14 -1.43
N LEU A 120 -1.01 -3.77 -2.60
CA LEU A 120 -0.57 -3.14 -3.84
C LEU A 120 -1.75 -2.60 -4.63
N LEU A 121 -1.64 -1.34 -5.06
CA LEU A 121 -2.44 -0.77 -6.12
C LEU A 121 -1.75 -1.08 -7.45
N LEU A 122 -2.47 -1.66 -8.41
CA LEU A 122 -1.97 -1.95 -9.76
C LEU A 122 -2.77 -1.14 -10.78
N ALA A 123 -2.13 -0.63 -11.81
CA ALA A 123 -2.76 -0.04 -12.97
C ALA A 123 -2.33 -0.76 -14.24
N LEU A 124 -3.29 -1.00 -15.14
CA LEU A 124 -3.08 -1.70 -16.39
C LEU A 124 -3.57 -0.85 -17.56
N THR A 125 -2.82 -0.84 -18.65
CA THR A 125 -3.27 -0.28 -19.93
C THR A 125 -2.73 -1.11 -21.09
N LEU A 126 -3.46 -1.13 -22.21
CA LEU A 126 -3.12 -1.93 -23.39
C LEU A 126 -3.13 -1.03 -24.62
N VAL A 127 -1.97 -0.87 -25.24
CA VAL A 127 -1.80 -0.04 -26.43
C VAL A 127 -1.09 -0.84 -27.51
N ARG A 128 -1.74 -1.02 -28.68
CA ARG A 128 -1.17 -1.72 -29.85
C ARG A 128 -0.56 -3.10 -29.52
N GLY A 129 -1.21 -3.87 -28.64
CA GLY A 129 -0.77 -5.21 -28.23
C GLY A 129 0.31 -5.24 -27.14
N GLN A 130 0.75 -4.08 -26.64
CA GLN A 130 1.66 -3.99 -25.50
C GLN A 130 0.89 -3.66 -24.23
N LEU A 131 1.12 -4.45 -23.18
CA LEU A 131 0.55 -4.24 -21.86
C LEU A 131 1.51 -3.40 -21.02
N GLY A 132 1.05 -2.22 -20.62
CA GLY A 132 1.70 -1.40 -19.60
C GLY A 132 1.13 -1.73 -18.22
N MET A 133 2.02 -1.92 -17.26
CA MET A 133 1.70 -2.18 -15.87
C MET A 133 2.45 -1.19 -14.99
N ALA A 134 1.79 -0.67 -13.97
CA ALA A 134 2.43 0.07 -12.89
C ALA A 134 1.81 -0.32 -11.57
N TRP A 135 2.61 -0.46 -10.52
CA TRP A 135 2.09 -0.75 -9.19
C TRP A 135 2.78 0.10 -8.12
N LEU A 136 2.02 0.39 -7.07
CA LEU A 136 2.46 1.17 -5.94
C LEU A 136 2.12 0.43 -4.66
N ASN A 137 3.12 0.32 -3.78
CA ASN A 137 2.87 0.10 -2.37
C ASN A 137 2.82 1.45 -1.67
N LEU A 138 1.61 1.93 -1.36
CA LEU A 138 1.46 3.24 -0.75
C LEU A 138 2.03 3.30 0.68
N ALA A 139 2.11 2.15 1.35
CA ALA A 139 2.62 2.02 2.71
C ALA A 139 4.15 2.16 2.82
N ASN A 140 4.90 2.13 1.72
CA ASN A 140 6.35 2.36 1.72
C ASN A 140 6.84 3.27 0.59
N GLY A 141 5.98 3.62 -0.37
CA GLY A 141 6.32 4.50 -1.49
C GLY A 141 7.00 3.81 -2.68
N ASP A 142 7.09 2.48 -2.69
CA ASP A 142 7.68 1.71 -3.80
C ASP A 142 6.77 1.77 -5.03
N LEU A 143 7.17 2.59 -6.01
CA LEU A 143 6.49 2.76 -7.29
C LEU A 143 7.31 2.11 -8.41
N ARG A 144 6.69 1.12 -9.05
CA ARG A 144 7.33 0.36 -10.13
C ARG A 144 6.45 0.29 -11.36
N LEU A 145 7.07 0.03 -12.50
CA LEU A 145 6.39 -0.20 -13.76
C LEU A 145 7.07 -1.29 -14.57
N ALA A 146 6.30 -1.96 -15.41
CA ALA A 146 6.78 -2.97 -16.34
C ALA A 146 5.95 -2.90 -17.63
N GLN A 147 6.59 -3.27 -18.74
CA GLN A 147 5.92 -3.37 -20.04
C GLN A 147 6.12 -4.77 -20.58
N THR A 148 5.03 -5.44 -20.90
CA THR A 148 5.03 -6.87 -21.30
C THR A 148 3.90 -7.14 -22.30
N VAL A 149 3.69 -8.41 -22.62
CA VAL A 149 2.58 -8.89 -23.45
C VAL A 149 1.38 -9.29 -22.58
N PRO A 150 0.12 -9.19 -23.06
CA PRO A 150 -1.07 -9.52 -22.28
C PRO A 150 -1.07 -10.94 -21.70
N GLU A 151 -0.47 -11.90 -22.38
CA GLU A 151 -0.40 -13.31 -21.97
C GLU A 151 0.42 -13.51 -20.69
N ALA A 152 1.39 -12.63 -20.42
CA ALA A 152 2.20 -12.67 -19.21
C ALA A 152 1.46 -12.21 -17.95
N LEU A 153 0.29 -11.57 -18.12
CA LEU A 153 -0.46 -10.92 -17.05
C LEU A 153 -0.80 -11.87 -15.90
N VAL A 154 -1.18 -13.12 -16.20
CA VAL A 154 -1.49 -14.14 -15.19
C VAL A 154 -0.30 -14.37 -14.25
N GLY A 155 0.91 -14.47 -14.81
CA GLY A 155 2.13 -14.65 -14.02
C GLY A 155 2.44 -13.44 -13.14
N HIS A 156 2.19 -12.23 -13.63
CA HIS A 156 2.35 -11.02 -12.83
C HIS A 156 1.29 -10.91 -11.73
N PHE A 157 0.04 -11.31 -11.97
CA PHE A 157 -1.00 -11.32 -10.94
C PHE A 157 -0.69 -12.29 -9.81
N GLU A 158 -0.24 -13.52 -10.12
CA GLU A 158 0.16 -14.49 -9.08
C GLU A 158 1.38 -14.00 -8.28
N ARG A 159 2.27 -13.22 -8.91
CA ARG A 159 3.46 -12.67 -8.27
C ARG A 159 3.14 -11.45 -7.39
N LEU A 160 2.33 -10.52 -7.90
CA LEU A 160 2.07 -9.23 -7.26
C LEU A 160 0.90 -9.29 -6.28
N ARG A 161 -0.15 -10.07 -6.59
CA ARG A 161 -1.40 -10.16 -5.81
C ARG A 161 -1.94 -8.77 -5.42
N PRO A 162 -2.28 -7.92 -6.41
CA PRO A 162 -2.78 -6.58 -6.14
C PRO A 162 -4.09 -6.62 -5.35
N ALA A 163 -4.23 -5.69 -4.41
CA ALA A 163 -5.47 -5.51 -3.66
C ALA A 163 -6.53 -4.76 -4.49
N GLU A 164 -6.08 -3.91 -5.41
CA GLU A 164 -6.94 -3.14 -6.30
C GLU A 164 -6.28 -2.93 -7.66
N VAL A 165 -7.08 -2.97 -8.71
CA VAL A 165 -6.63 -2.83 -10.10
C VAL A 165 -7.37 -1.70 -10.80
N LEU A 166 -6.62 -0.72 -11.30
CA LEU A 166 -7.09 0.39 -12.11
C LEU A 166 -7.00 0.01 -13.59
N VAL A 167 -8.08 0.23 -14.34
CA VAL A 167 -8.12 0.00 -15.79
C VAL A 167 -8.84 1.13 -16.53
N PRO A 168 -8.46 1.41 -17.79
CA PRO A 168 -9.23 2.30 -18.65
C PRO A 168 -10.65 1.76 -18.91
N ASP A 169 -11.61 2.67 -19.06
CA ASP A 169 -13.00 2.36 -19.41
C ASP A 169 -13.12 1.57 -20.71
N GLY A 170 -12.26 1.83 -21.69
CA GLY A 170 -12.22 1.11 -22.96
C GLY A 170 -11.58 -0.29 -22.86
N LEU A 171 -10.81 -0.57 -21.81
CA LEU A 171 -10.09 -1.83 -21.68
C LEU A 171 -11.02 -2.97 -21.26
N ARG A 172 -10.98 -4.06 -22.03
CA ARG A 172 -11.65 -5.33 -21.73
C ARG A 172 -10.61 -6.42 -21.60
N LEU A 173 -10.40 -6.89 -20.38
CA LEU A 173 -9.52 -8.01 -20.06
C LEU A 173 -10.36 -9.06 -19.32
N PRO A 174 -10.85 -10.11 -20.00
CA PRO A 174 -11.68 -11.15 -19.37
C PRO A 174 -11.02 -11.83 -18.16
N LEU A 175 -9.68 -11.81 -18.12
CA LEU A 175 -8.91 -12.33 -17.00
C LEU A 175 -9.26 -11.64 -15.67
N LEU A 176 -9.55 -10.34 -15.67
CA LEU A 176 -9.84 -9.59 -14.45
C LEU A 176 -11.12 -10.09 -13.76
N ASP A 177 -12.12 -10.45 -14.57
CA ASP A 177 -13.39 -11.00 -14.08
C ASP A 177 -13.21 -12.39 -13.44
N GLN A 178 -12.20 -13.14 -13.88
CA GLN A 178 -11.88 -14.48 -13.36
C GLN A 178 -11.06 -14.44 -12.06
N LEU A 179 -10.26 -13.40 -11.86
CA LEU A 179 -9.33 -13.30 -10.72
C LEU A 179 -10.00 -12.77 -9.44
N GLY A 180 -11.26 -12.29 -9.51
CA GLY A 180 -12.01 -11.82 -8.34
C GLY A 180 -11.38 -10.62 -7.63
N VAL A 181 -10.53 -9.85 -8.32
CA VAL A 181 -9.87 -8.67 -7.78
C VAL A 181 -10.80 -7.45 -7.83
N THR A 182 -10.64 -6.51 -6.90
CA THR A 182 -11.35 -5.22 -6.99
C THR A 182 -10.84 -4.44 -8.20
N VAL A 183 -11.70 -4.27 -9.20
CA VAL A 183 -11.40 -3.49 -10.40
C VAL A 183 -12.06 -2.13 -10.32
N ARG A 184 -11.26 -1.08 -10.48
CA ARG A 184 -11.73 0.30 -10.64
C ARG A 184 -11.51 0.75 -12.08
N ARG A 185 -12.58 1.18 -12.73
CA ARG A 185 -12.49 1.78 -14.07
C ARG A 185 -12.28 3.29 -13.97
N LEU A 186 -11.36 3.79 -14.77
CA LEU A 186 -11.06 5.20 -14.90
C LEU A 186 -11.18 5.62 -16.37
N ALA A 187 -11.39 6.90 -16.60
CA ALA A 187 -11.54 7.42 -17.95
C ALA A 187 -10.25 7.23 -18.76
N ASP A 188 -10.39 6.87 -20.05
CA ASP A 188 -9.25 6.49 -20.90
C ASP A 188 -8.16 7.58 -20.98
N TRP A 189 -8.54 8.85 -20.92
CA TRP A 189 -7.60 9.99 -20.98
C TRP A 189 -6.64 10.05 -19.78
N GLN A 190 -6.96 9.40 -18.65
CA GLN A 190 -6.05 9.32 -17.51
C GLN A 190 -4.84 8.42 -17.79
N PHE A 191 -4.97 7.50 -18.75
CA PHE A 191 -3.91 6.59 -19.21
C PHE A 191 -3.19 7.17 -20.43
N ASP A 192 -2.79 8.44 -20.35
CA ASP A 192 -2.01 9.13 -21.38
C ASP A 192 -0.55 9.29 -20.95
N ALA A 193 0.39 8.87 -21.80
CA ALA A 193 1.81 8.83 -21.48
C ALA A 193 2.43 10.24 -21.38
N GLU A 194 1.96 11.20 -22.18
CA GLU A 194 2.49 12.57 -22.15
C GLU A 194 2.06 13.30 -20.86
N THR A 195 0.80 13.14 -20.49
CA THR A 195 0.23 13.64 -19.23
C THR A 195 0.92 13.00 -18.04
N ALA A 196 1.09 11.68 -18.06
CA ALA A 196 1.82 10.94 -17.03
C ALA A 196 3.26 11.45 -16.87
N ARG A 197 3.96 11.70 -17.98
CA ARG A 197 5.33 12.24 -17.96
C ARG A 197 5.39 13.58 -17.24
N LYS A 198 4.51 14.53 -17.61
CA LYS A 198 4.45 15.86 -16.99
C LYS A 198 4.15 15.77 -15.49
N LEU A 199 3.17 14.94 -15.12
CA LEU A 199 2.77 14.73 -13.74
C LEU A 199 3.91 14.13 -12.90
N LEU A 200 4.58 13.08 -13.39
CA LEU A 200 5.69 12.44 -12.67
C LEU A 200 6.94 13.31 -12.61
N THR A 201 7.30 14.04 -13.69
CA THR A 201 8.41 15.01 -13.63
C THR A 201 8.15 16.13 -12.63
N GLY A 202 6.89 16.61 -12.56
CA GLY A 202 6.47 17.61 -11.58
C GLY A 202 6.57 17.10 -10.15
N HIS A 203 6.12 15.86 -9.90
CA HIS A 203 6.22 15.21 -8.58
C HIS A 203 7.67 14.99 -8.15
N PHE A 204 8.52 14.43 -9.02
CA PHE A 204 9.92 14.15 -8.69
C PHE A 204 10.83 15.38 -8.73
N GLY A 205 10.32 16.54 -9.19
CA GLY A 205 11.13 17.75 -9.35
C GLY A 205 12.26 17.59 -10.38
N THR A 206 12.05 16.76 -11.40
CA THR A 206 13.04 16.45 -12.45
C THR A 206 12.65 17.08 -13.78
N ARG A 207 13.63 17.34 -14.65
CA ARG A 207 13.36 17.87 -16.00
C ARG A 207 12.77 16.79 -16.93
N ASP A 208 13.28 15.57 -16.79
CA ASP A 208 12.92 14.40 -17.57
C ASP A 208 13.04 13.15 -16.67
N LEU A 209 12.55 12.01 -17.17
CA LEU A 209 12.56 10.75 -16.43
C LEU A 209 13.76 9.85 -16.80
N VAL A 210 14.79 10.43 -17.42
CA VAL A 210 15.93 9.66 -17.95
C VAL A 210 16.70 8.96 -16.84
N GLY A 211 16.85 9.62 -15.69
CA GLY A 211 17.49 9.04 -14.50
C GLY A 211 16.77 7.80 -13.95
N PHE A 212 15.50 7.57 -14.31
CA PHE A 212 14.72 6.40 -13.88
C PHE A 212 14.75 5.26 -14.91
N GLY A 213 15.25 5.49 -16.13
CA GLY A 213 15.38 4.46 -17.16
C GLY A 213 14.05 3.92 -17.70
N VAL A 214 13.02 4.77 -17.80
CA VAL A 214 11.63 4.40 -18.17
C VAL A 214 11.26 4.80 -19.61
N GLU A 215 12.20 5.30 -20.39
CA GLU A 215 11.96 5.90 -21.72
C GLU A 215 11.47 4.88 -22.74
N SER A 216 11.90 3.62 -22.63
CA SER A 216 11.45 2.52 -23.49
C SER A 216 10.07 1.97 -23.11
N ALA A 217 9.47 2.46 -22.02
CA ALA A 217 8.28 1.88 -21.40
C ALA A 217 7.09 2.87 -21.38
N GLU A 218 6.82 3.54 -22.51
CA GLU A 218 5.78 4.58 -22.60
C GLU A 218 4.37 4.08 -22.22
N VAL A 219 4.02 2.85 -22.57
CA VAL A 219 2.70 2.29 -22.25
C VAL A 219 2.58 2.05 -20.74
N ALA A 220 3.66 1.60 -20.11
CA ALA A 220 3.71 1.43 -18.66
C ALA A 220 3.76 2.78 -17.92
N LEU A 221 4.36 3.81 -18.53
CA LEU A 221 4.36 5.17 -18.00
C LEU A 221 2.93 5.76 -17.93
N ALA A 222 2.11 5.51 -18.95
CA ALA A 222 0.70 5.89 -18.92
C ALA A 222 -0.06 5.24 -17.75
N ALA A 223 0.18 3.95 -17.47
CA ALA A 223 -0.37 3.29 -16.30
C ALA A 223 0.13 3.90 -14.98
N ALA A 224 1.42 4.27 -14.91
CA ALA A 224 2.01 4.90 -13.73
C ALA A 224 1.41 6.28 -13.44
N GLY A 225 1.11 7.07 -14.48
CA GLY A 225 0.44 8.37 -14.34
C GLY A 225 -0.97 8.25 -13.75
N ALA A 226 -1.80 7.38 -14.34
CA ALA A 226 -3.15 7.12 -13.83
C ALA A 226 -3.13 6.58 -12.39
N LEU A 227 -2.18 5.68 -12.10
CA LEU A 227 -1.99 5.12 -10.76
C LEU A 227 -1.65 6.21 -9.74
N TYR A 228 -0.68 7.07 -10.08
CA TYR A 228 -0.23 8.11 -9.17
C TYR A 228 -1.34 9.12 -8.92
N ASP A 229 -2.04 9.56 -9.97
CA ASP A 229 -3.15 10.51 -9.86
C ASP A 229 -4.29 9.95 -8.98
N TYR A 230 -4.64 8.67 -9.17
CA TYR A 230 -5.60 7.99 -8.31
C TYR A 230 -5.15 7.92 -6.84
N ALA A 231 -3.91 7.49 -6.60
CA ALA A 231 -3.34 7.43 -5.25
C ALA A 231 -3.30 8.83 -4.59
N GLN A 232 -2.95 9.87 -5.34
CA GLN A 232 -2.97 11.24 -4.86
C GLN A 232 -4.40 11.71 -4.52
N ALA A 233 -5.38 11.41 -5.39
CA ALA A 233 -6.77 11.78 -5.21
C ALA A 233 -7.41 11.09 -3.98
N THR A 234 -7.09 9.82 -3.71
CA THR A 234 -7.59 9.09 -2.54
C THR A 234 -7.02 9.64 -1.23
N GLN A 235 -5.74 10.03 -1.21
CA GLN A 235 -5.09 10.62 -0.04
C GLN A 235 -5.36 12.11 0.13
N ARG A 236 -5.82 12.79 -0.92
CA ARG A 236 -6.05 14.26 -0.99
C ARG A 236 -4.83 15.10 -0.60
N GLN A 237 -3.62 14.59 -0.84
CA GLN A 237 -2.36 15.26 -0.54
C GLN A 237 -1.21 14.72 -1.40
N SER A 238 -0.06 15.42 -1.39
CA SER A 238 1.15 14.98 -2.08
C SER A 238 1.72 13.68 -1.50
N LEU A 239 2.20 12.79 -2.36
CA LEU A 239 2.81 11.51 -1.98
C LEU A 239 4.33 11.66 -1.80
N ALA A 240 4.76 12.47 -0.84
CA ALA A 240 6.17 12.89 -0.69
C ALA A 240 7.16 11.73 -0.45
N HIS A 241 6.71 10.60 0.08
CA HIS A 241 7.53 9.40 0.29
C HIS A 241 7.74 8.57 -0.98
N VAL A 242 7.00 8.83 -2.05
CA VAL A 242 7.24 8.22 -3.36
C VAL A 242 8.42 8.96 -4.00
N ILE A 243 9.63 8.55 -3.68
CA ILE A 243 10.86 9.27 -4.06
C ILE A 243 11.50 8.77 -5.37
N GLY A 244 11.00 7.66 -5.92
CA GLY A 244 11.58 7.06 -7.12
C GLY A 244 10.57 6.31 -7.97
N LEU A 245 11.01 6.01 -9.18
CA LEU A 245 10.28 5.22 -10.17
C LEU A 245 11.21 4.15 -10.72
N ARG A 246 10.80 2.88 -10.67
CA ARG A 246 11.64 1.77 -11.13
C ARG A 246 11.00 1.01 -12.29
N LEU A 247 11.70 0.92 -13.42
CA LEU A 247 11.38 -0.03 -14.47
C LEU A 247 11.83 -1.43 -14.04
N GLU A 248 10.89 -2.34 -13.82
CA GLU A 248 11.15 -3.75 -13.62
C GLU A 248 11.30 -4.45 -14.98
N ARG A 249 12.44 -5.10 -15.19
CA ARG A 249 12.72 -5.86 -16.41
C ARG A 249 12.52 -7.35 -16.18
N GLU A 250 12.00 -8.05 -17.18
CA GLU A 250 11.71 -9.49 -17.06
C GLU A 250 12.95 -10.35 -16.83
N ASP A 251 14.14 -9.87 -17.20
CA ASP A 251 15.41 -10.57 -17.05
C ASP A 251 16.08 -10.33 -15.68
N GLU A 252 15.51 -9.50 -14.80
CA GLU A 252 16.05 -9.28 -13.45
C GLU A 252 15.86 -10.53 -12.55
N PHE A 253 14.77 -11.27 -12.76
CA PHE A 253 14.37 -12.39 -11.91
C PHE A 253 14.30 -13.71 -12.68
N LEU A 254 14.44 -14.82 -11.97
CA LEU A 254 14.11 -16.13 -12.50
C LEU A 254 12.61 -16.18 -12.80
N ARG A 255 12.26 -16.50 -14.04
CA ARG A 255 10.87 -16.62 -14.47
C ARG A 255 10.26 -17.88 -13.85
N LEU A 256 9.26 -17.66 -13.00
CA LEU A 256 8.38 -18.69 -12.46
C LEU A 256 6.98 -18.42 -12.98
N ASP A 257 6.41 -19.36 -13.73
CA ASP A 257 5.04 -19.24 -14.20
C ASP A 257 4.03 -19.35 -13.03
N ALA A 258 2.78 -19.01 -13.32
CA ALA A 258 1.69 -19.03 -12.34
C ALA A 258 1.49 -20.41 -11.71
N ALA A 259 1.55 -21.47 -12.51
CA ALA A 259 1.35 -22.85 -12.06
C ALA A 259 2.47 -23.29 -11.10
N THR A 260 3.73 -22.98 -11.44
CA THR A 260 4.90 -23.29 -10.60
C THR A 260 4.79 -22.59 -9.26
N ARG A 261 4.41 -21.30 -9.21
CA ARG A 261 4.25 -20.56 -7.95
C ARG A 261 3.19 -21.18 -7.04
N ARG A 262 2.06 -21.60 -7.60
CA ARG A 262 0.99 -22.27 -6.84
C ARG A 262 1.40 -23.66 -6.38
N ASN A 263 2.02 -24.46 -7.26
CA ASN A 263 2.43 -25.83 -6.95
C ASN A 263 3.58 -25.90 -5.94
N LEU A 264 4.44 -24.88 -5.89
CA LEU A 264 5.48 -24.75 -4.87
C LEU A 264 4.96 -24.22 -3.53
N GLU A 265 3.67 -23.83 -3.46
CA GLU A 265 3.02 -23.30 -2.26
C GLU A 265 3.88 -22.23 -1.55
N LEU A 266 4.41 -21.27 -2.33
CA LEU A 266 5.39 -20.31 -1.83
C LEU A 266 4.87 -19.52 -0.63
N THR A 267 3.63 -19.01 -0.74
CA THR A 267 3.00 -18.18 0.28
C THR A 267 1.56 -18.55 0.59
N GLU A 268 1.00 -19.50 -0.16
CA GLU A 268 -0.37 -19.98 -0.03
C GLU A 268 -0.43 -21.42 -0.50
N THR A 269 -1.20 -22.26 0.19
CA THR A 269 -1.41 -23.66 -0.20
C THR A 269 -2.32 -23.74 -1.43
N LEU A 270 -2.39 -24.92 -2.06
CA LEU A 270 -3.34 -25.20 -3.13
C LEU A 270 -4.81 -25.04 -2.71
N ARG A 271 -5.09 -25.04 -1.40
CA ARG A 271 -6.42 -24.82 -0.81
C ARG A 271 -6.71 -23.35 -0.47
N GLY A 272 -5.74 -22.47 -0.66
CA GLY A 272 -5.87 -21.05 -0.31
C GLY A 272 -5.52 -20.73 1.15
N GLU A 273 -4.84 -21.64 1.85
CA GLU A 273 -4.48 -21.46 3.27
C GLU A 273 -3.08 -20.82 3.38
N PRO A 274 -2.82 -20.00 4.41
CA PRO A 274 -1.51 -19.37 4.59
C PRO A 274 -0.41 -20.36 5.02
N ALA A 275 -0.78 -21.54 5.50
CA ALA A 275 0.13 -22.58 5.98
C ALA A 275 -0.48 -23.98 5.80
N PRO A 276 0.34 -25.03 5.61
CA PRO A 276 1.80 -25.02 5.54
C PRO A 276 2.33 -24.60 4.16
N THR A 277 3.19 -23.59 4.12
CA THR A 277 3.80 -22.99 2.91
C THR A 277 5.30 -22.81 3.10
N LEU A 278 6.06 -22.59 2.01
CA LEU A 278 7.50 -22.30 2.10
C LEU A 278 7.76 -21.06 2.97
N LEU A 279 6.97 -20.00 2.80
CA LEU A 279 7.05 -18.81 3.64
C LEU A 279 6.77 -19.14 5.11
N SER A 280 5.73 -19.91 5.42
CA SER A 280 5.39 -20.25 6.82
C SER A 280 6.51 -21.04 7.52
N LEU A 281 7.29 -21.81 6.76
CA LEU A 281 8.43 -22.56 7.25
C LEU A 281 9.66 -21.66 7.50
N LEU A 282 9.90 -20.69 6.60
CA LEU A 282 11.10 -19.84 6.62
C LEU A 282 10.94 -18.55 7.43
N ASP A 283 9.73 -18.05 7.61
CA ASP A 283 9.46 -16.75 8.24
C ASP A 283 9.67 -16.77 9.76
N CYS A 284 10.93 -16.65 10.15
CA CYS A 284 11.41 -16.41 11.51
C CYS A 284 11.88 -14.96 11.71
N CYS A 285 11.44 -14.04 10.85
CA CYS A 285 11.81 -12.63 10.92
C CYS A 285 11.34 -12.00 12.25
N ARG A 286 12.10 -11.00 12.72
CA ARG A 286 11.82 -10.30 13.99
C ARG A 286 11.01 -9.02 13.82
N THR A 287 10.86 -8.55 12.58
CA THR A 287 10.11 -7.35 12.21
C THR A 287 9.14 -7.66 11.07
N SER A 288 8.01 -6.95 11.05
CA SER A 288 6.98 -7.09 10.02
C SER A 288 7.51 -6.76 8.62
N MET A 289 8.30 -5.68 8.50
CA MET A 289 8.98 -5.31 7.25
C MET A 289 9.95 -6.41 6.77
N GLY A 290 10.61 -7.13 7.69
CA GLY A 290 11.46 -8.27 7.35
C GLY A 290 10.66 -9.44 6.77
N SER A 291 9.51 -9.78 7.35
CA SER A 291 8.62 -10.82 6.83
C SER A 291 8.06 -10.46 5.44
N ARG A 292 7.71 -9.18 5.21
CA ARG A 292 7.28 -8.69 3.88
C ARG A 292 8.41 -8.75 2.86
N TRP A 293 9.62 -8.36 3.24
CA TRP A 293 10.79 -8.49 2.37
C TRP A 293 11.10 -9.95 2.03
N LEU A 294 11.01 -10.87 3.00
CA LEU A 294 11.20 -12.30 2.74
C LEU A 294 10.14 -12.85 1.77
N ARG A 295 8.87 -12.50 1.97
CA ARG A 295 7.78 -12.81 1.04
C ARG A 295 8.10 -12.29 -0.36
N HIS A 296 8.54 -11.03 -0.48
CA HIS A 296 8.97 -10.46 -1.75
C HIS A 296 10.10 -11.28 -2.38
N ALA A 297 11.18 -11.55 -1.63
CA ALA A 297 12.34 -12.27 -2.12
C ALA A 297 12.00 -13.68 -2.64
N LEU A 298 11.10 -14.41 -1.98
CA LEU A 298 10.63 -15.73 -2.44
C LEU A 298 9.92 -15.66 -3.80
N HIS A 299 9.21 -14.56 -4.07
CA HIS A 299 8.55 -14.33 -5.34
C HIS A 299 9.46 -13.71 -6.42
N HIS A 300 10.62 -13.19 -6.03
CA HIS A 300 11.57 -12.46 -6.88
C HIS A 300 12.99 -13.04 -6.76
N PRO A 301 13.19 -14.33 -7.08
CA PRO A 301 14.51 -14.94 -7.13
C PRO A 301 15.39 -14.18 -8.13
N LEU A 302 16.51 -13.63 -7.66
CA LEU A 302 17.43 -12.86 -8.48
C LEU A 302 18.08 -13.75 -9.56
N ARG A 303 18.17 -13.24 -10.79
CA ARG A 303 18.95 -13.89 -11.86
C ARG A 303 20.44 -13.61 -11.73
N ASP A 304 20.80 -12.45 -11.19
CA ASP A 304 22.19 -12.06 -11.01
C ASP A 304 22.88 -12.93 -9.95
N ARG A 305 23.94 -13.61 -10.38
CA ARG A 305 24.75 -14.50 -9.54
C ARG A 305 25.59 -13.72 -8.54
N GLU A 306 26.05 -12.52 -8.88
CA GLU A 306 26.87 -11.71 -7.97
C GLU A 306 26.03 -11.21 -6.81
N ALA A 307 24.84 -10.67 -7.08
CA ALA A 307 23.90 -10.29 -6.03
C ALA A 307 23.49 -11.48 -5.13
N ALA A 308 23.27 -12.67 -5.72
CA ALA A 308 22.99 -13.88 -4.95
C ALA A 308 24.19 -14.32 -4.10
N ALA A 309 25.41 -14.28 -4.66
CA ALA A 309 26.64 -14.62 -3.94
C ALA A 309 26.91 -13.67 -2.77
N GLY A 310 26.66 -12.36 -2.95
CA GLY A 310 26.77 -11.37 -1.87
C GLY A 310 25.79 -11.66 -0.73
N ARG A 311 24.54 -12.07 -1.03
CA ARG A 311 23.59 -12.51 0.01
C ARG A 311 24.06 -13.76 0.74
N HIS A 312 24.64 -14.73 0.03
CA HIS A 312 25.21 -15.92 0.66
C HIS A 312 26.42 -15.60 1.55
N GLY A 313 27.31 -14.70 1.11
CA GLY A 313 28.44 -14.20 1.90
C GLY A 313 28.00 -13.53 3.20
N ALA A 314 26.98 -12.66 3.11
CA ALA A 314 26.37 -12.05 4.29
C ALA A 314 25.78 -13.10 5.24
N VAL A 315 25.02 -14.08 4.75
CA VAL A 315 24.47 -15.16 5.59
C VAL A 315 25.58 -15.97 6.28
N ALA A 316 26.62 -16.36 5.54
CA ALA A 316 27.75 -17.11 6.10
C ALA A 316 28.48 -16.30 7.19
N THR A 317 28.71 -15.01 6.96
CA THR A 317 29.31 -14.10 7.95
C THR A 317 28.45 -13.97 9.20
N LEU A 318 27.13 -13.84 9.05
CA LEU A 318 26.20 -13.72 10.18
C LEU A 318 26.09 -15.02 11.00
N MET A 319 26.18 -16.18 10.35
CA MET A 319 26.16 -17.48 11.03
C MET A 319 27.49 -17.80 11.72
N GLY A 320 28.60 -17.34 11.16
CA GLY A 320 29.94 -17.75 11.60
C GLY A 320 30.25 -19.20 11.22
N ASN A 321 31.50 -19.62 11.43
CA ASN A 321 31.96 -20.95 11.04
C ASN A 321 31.44 -22.06 11.98
N LEU A 322 31.24 -21.73 13.26
CA LEU A 322 30.82 -22.66 14.29
C LEU A 322 29.42 -22.31 14.86
N GLY A 323 28.68 -21.43 14.19
CA GLY A 323 27.45 -20.85 14.76
C GLY A 323 27.72 -19.72 15.77
N ASP A 324 28.95 -19.22 15.80
CA ASP A 324 29.47 -18.18 16.68
C ASP A 324 29.32 -16.76 16.12
N GLY A 325 28.66 -16.63 14.96
CA GLY A 325 28.42 -15.34 14.34
C GLY A 325 27.41 -14.46 15.10
N PRO A 326 27.29 -13.18 14.71
CA PRO A 326 26.48 -12.17 15.43
C PRO A 326 24.96 -12.34 15.29
N VAL A 327 24.46 -13.40 14.65
CA VAL A 327 23.04 -13.56 14.30
C VAL A 327 22.08 -13.46 15.49
N ASP A 328 22.43 -14.04 16.64
CA ASP A 328 21.54 -14.02 17.81
C ASP A 328 21.52 -12.66 18.50
N ALA A 329 22.66 -11.95 18.53
CA ALA A 329 22.72 -10.56 19.00
C ALA A 329 21.84 -9.65 18.13
N LEU A 330 21.91 -9.81 16.81
CA LEU A 330 21.06 -9.07 15.87
C LEU A 330 19.58 -9.40 16.05
N ARG A 331 19.22 -10.68 16.23
CA ARG A 331 17.83 -11.09 16.50
C ARG A 331 17.29 -10.51 17.81
N VAL A 332 18.13 -10.31 18.82
CA VAL A 332 17.75 -9.63 20.06
C VAL A 332 17.54 -8.14 19.78
N ALA A 333 18.47 -7.47 19.10
CA ALA A 333 18.37 -6.04 18.78
C ALA A 333 17.15 -5.72 17.89
N LEU A 334 16.80 -6.61 16.95
CA LEU A 334 15.62 -6.44 16.08
C LEU A 334 14.28 -6.57 16.82
N ARG A 335 14.21 -7.24 18.00
CA ARG A 335 12.94 -7.56 18.70
C ARG A 335 12.19 -6.36 19.28
N GLY A 336 12.77 -5.16 19.23
CA GLY A 336 12.14 -3.91 19.66
C GLY A 336 11.88 -2.91 18.53
N ILE A 337 12.23 -3.25 17.28
CA ILE A 337 12.13 -2.33 16.16
C ILE A 337 10.73 -2.37 15.58
N ALA A 338 10.08 -1.21 15.56
CA ALA A 338 8.77 -1.03 14.98
C ALA A 338 8.83 -1.11 13.44
N ASP A 339 7.66 -1.08 12.81
CA ASP A 339 7.55 -1.03 11.35
C ASP A 339 7.89 0.37 10.82
N VAL A 340 9.18 0.71 10.84
CA VAL A 340 9.72 2.02 10.44
C VAL A 340 9.34 2.36 9.00
N GLU A 341 9.33 1.36 8.12
CA GLU A 341 8.89 1.51 6.72
C GLU A 341 7.47 2.10 6.65
N ARG A 342 6.48 1.49 7.33
CA ARG A 342 5.11 2.01 7.31
C ARG A 342 4.92 3.30 8.12
N ILE A 343 5.67 3.46 9.21
CA ILE A 343 5.61 4.68 10.03
C ILE A 343 6.08 5.88 9.22
N THR A 344 7.19 5.76 8.50
CA THR A 344 7.73 6.87 7.68
C THR A 344 6.77 7.28 6.56
N ALA A 345 6.06 6.33 5.93
CA ALA A 345 4.99 6.64 4.97
C ALA A 345 3.84 7.42 5.64
N ARG A 346 3.39 7.03 6.84
CA ARG A 346 2.37 7.79 7.59
C ARG A 346 2.85 9.18 8.00
N VAL A 347 4.13 9.34 8.33
CA VAL A 347 4.72 10.67 8.60
C VAL A 347 4.66 11.53 7.34
N ALA A 348 5.06 11.00 6.19
CA ALA A 348 5.00 11.71 4.91
C ALA A 348 3.56 12.10 4.52
N LEU A 349 2.60 11.23 4.82
CA LEU A 349 1.16 11.45 4.61
C LEU A 349 0.48 12.22 5.76
N ARG A 350 1.25 12.79 6.70
CA ARG A 350 0.72 13.58 7.84
C ARG A 350 -0.40 12.89 8.62
N SER A 351 -0.37 11.56 8.66
CA SER A 351 -1.37 10.70 9.29
C SER A 351 -0.78 9.87 10.44
N ALA A 352 0.51 10.06 10.74
CA ALA A 352 1.18 9.44 11.86
C ALA A 352 0.55 9.86 13.20
N ARG A 353 0.35 8.88 14.09
CA ARG A 353 -0.16 9.10 15.45
C ARG A 353 0.99 9.32 16.43
N PRO A 354 0.75 9.90 17.63
CA PRO A 354 1.79 10.05 18.65
C PRO A 354 2.53 8.74 18.97
N ARG A 355 1.80 7.61 19.00
CA ARG A 355 2.40 6.28 19.20
C ARG A 355 3.34 5.86 18.06
N ASP A 356 3.06 6.25 16.81
CA ASP A 356 3.96 5.99 15.69
C ASP A 356 5.29 6.73 15.88
N LEU A 357 5.23 7.99 16.33
CA LEU A 357 6.43 8.80 16.58
C LEU A 357 7.24 8.29 17.78
N SER A 358 6.58 7.85 18.86
CA SER A 358 7.26 7.20 19.98
C SER A 358 7.94 5.90 19.55
N ALA A 359 7.25 5.08 18.74
CA ALA A 359 7.82 3.83 18.24
C ALA A 359 8.99 4.07 17.27
N LEU A 360 8.92 5.12 16.44
CA LEU A 360 10.01 5.55 15.58
C LEU A 360 11.23 6.00 16.39
N ARG A 361 11.02 6.83 17.42
CA ARG A 361 12.07 7.28 18.34
C ARG A 361 12.82 6.09 18.94
N ASP A 362 12.08 5.15 19.51
CA ASP A 362 12.66 3.99 20.19
C ASP A 362 13.41 3.08 19.20
N SER A 363 12.87 2.94 17.98
CA SER A 363 13.52 2.19 16.89
C SER A 363 14.83 2.84 16.42
N LEU A 364 14.84 4.17 16.25
CA LEU A 364 16.03 4.93 15.86
C LEU A 364 17.12 4.89 16.94
N ALA A 365 16.74 4.97 18.21
CA ALA A 365 17.66 4.82 19.34
C ALA A 365 18.28 3.42 19.41
N ALA A 366 17.55 2.39 18.98
CA ALA A 366 18.03 1.00 18.95
C ALA A 366 19.00 0.70 17.78
N LEU A 367 19.13 1.58 16.78
CA LEU A 367 20.01 1.34 15.62
C LEU A 367 21.48 1.17 16.01
N GLY A 368 21.96 1.85 17.05
CA GLY A 368 23.32 1.65 17.56
C GLY A 368 23.59 0.20 17.99
N SER A 369 22.61 -0.45 18.62
CA SER A 369 22.67 -1.85 19.03
C SER A 369 22.61 -2.82 17.84
N LEU A 370 22.05 -2.42 16.69
CA LEU A 370 22.12 -3.19 15.45
C LEU A 370 23.45 -3.02 14.72
N ARG A 371 24.06 -1.83 14.80
CA ARG A 371 25.35 -1.55 14.17
C ARG A 371 26.49 -2.28 14.86
N ALA A 372 26.48 -2.34 16.20
CA ALA A 372 27.60 -2.89 16.97
C ALA A 372 28.02 -4.32 16.57
N PRO A 373 27.08 -5.29 16.39
CA PRO A 373 27.44 -6.64 15.96
C PRO A 373 27.94 -6.74 14.51
N LEU A 374 27.71 -5.71 13.68
CA LEU A 374 28.14 -5.65 12.28
C LEU A 374 29.46 -4.90 12.08
N ALA A 375 30.00 -4.25 13.12
CA ALA A 375 31.16 -3.37 13.00
C ALA A 375 32.43 -4.07 12.49
N THR A 376 32.55 -5.38 12.71
CA THR A 376 33.70 -6.19 12.27
C THR A 376 33.39 -7.05 11.05
N ALA A 377 32.24 -6.87 10.39
CA ALA A 377 31.90 -7.62 9.20
C ALA A 377 32.72 -7.12 8.00
N GLU A 378 33.49 -8.01 7.38
CA GLU A 378 34.29 -7.70 6.18
C GLU A 378 33.50 -7.86 4.87
N ASP A 379 32.27 -8.38 4.95
CA ASP A 379 31.39 -8.55 3.79
C ASP A 379 30.86 -7.21 3.28
N ALA A 380 30.95 -6.98 1.97
CA ALA A 380 30.60 -5.70 1.35
C ALA A 380 29.12 -5.32 1.52
N LEU A 381 28.21 -6.31 1.50
CA LEU A 381 26.78 -6.06 1.68
C LEU A 381 26.49 -5.68 3.13
N LEU A 382 27.10 -6.38 4.10
CA LEU A 382 26.97 -6.03 5.51
C LEU A 382 27.59 -4.67 5.83
N GLY A 383 28.70 -4.31 5.19
CA GLY A 383 29.32 -2.99 5.32
C GLY A 383 28.41 -1.85 4.83
N ALA A 384 27.76 -2.04 3.67
CA ALA A 384 26.76 -1.09 3.17
C ALA A 384 25.56 -0.95 4.13
N LEU A 385 24.99 -2.08 4.57
CA LEU A 385 23.89 -2.08 5.54
C LEU A 385 24.28 -1.44 6.87
N HIS A 386 25.51 -1.63 7.34
CA HIS A 386 26.02 -0.96 8.54
C HIS A 386 26.04 0.57 8.38
N GLY A 387 26.33 1.08 7.19
CA GLY A 387 26.23 2.50 6.86
C GLY A 387 24.78 3.01 6.85
N ASP A 388 23.88 2.25 6.22
CA ASP A 388 22.45 2.61 6.12
C ASP A 388 21.72 2.60 7.48
N LEU A 389 22.25 1.87 8.46
CA LEU A 389 21.74 1.83 9.84
C LEU A 389 22.15 3.06 10.67
N GLU A 390 22.85 4.04 10.09
CA GLU A 390 23.16 5.28 10.79
C GLU A 390 21.90 6.12 11.02
N ALA A 391 21.57 6.36 12.30
CA ALA A 391 20.47 7.23 12.66
C ALA A 391 20.77 8.68 12.20
N PRO A 392 19.79 9.38 11.57
CA PRO A 392 19.97 10.77 11.19
C PRO A 392 20.31 11.64 12.41
N ALA A 393 21.36 12.46 12.28
CA ALA A 393 21.86 13.30 13.37
C ALA A 393 20.77 14.24 13.91
N GLY A 394 20.59 14.29 15.23
CA GLY A 394 19.63 15.15 15.92
C GLY A 394 18.16 14.74 15.83
N LEU A 395 17.80 13.73 15.02
CA LEU A 395 16.41 13.29 14.87
C LEU A 395 15.89 12.59 16.14
N VAL A 396 16.72 11.77 16.77
CA VAL A 396 16.37 11.10 18.04
C VAL A 396 16.15 12.13 19.13
N ASP A 397 17.04 13.13 19.25
CA ASP A 397 16.92 14.20 20.25
C ASP A 397 15.66 15.03 20.04
N LEU A 398 15.33 15.35 18.78
CA LEU A 398 14.10 16.05 18.42
C LEU A 398 12.87 15.27 18.92
N LEU A 399 12.81 13.97 18.64
CA LEU A 399 11.69 13.10 19.05
C LEU A 399 11.63 12.83 20.57
N VAL A 400 12.73 13.02 21.30
CA VAL A 400 12.76 12.95 22.77
C VAL A 400 12.28 14.26 23.39
N SER A 401 12.59 15.39 22.75
CA SER A 401 12.25 16.72 23.25
C SER A 401 10.81 17.18 22.97
N ALA A 402 10.17 16.59 21.94
CA ALA A 402 8.79 16.82 21.55
C ALA A 402 7.83 15.98 22.40
#